data_AF-A0A8I1W8P4-F1
#
_entry.id   AF-A0A8I1W8P4-F1
#
_cell.length_a   1.000
_cell.length_b   1.000
_cell.length_c   1.000
_cell.angle_alpha   90.00
_cell.angle_beta   90.00
_cell.angle_gamma   90.00
#
_symmetry.space_group_name_H-M   'P 1'
#
loop_
_entity.id
_entity.type
_entity.pdbx_description
1 polymer ?
#
loop_
_entity_poly.entity_id
_entity_poly.type
_entity_poly.pdbx_seq_one_letter_code
_entity_poly.pdbx_strand_id
1 'polypeptide(L)'
;THKRIKAHYNALGQQIPVPPEIGEADLKPRSSQGEGLLGKIGLRPMIETPLGVAERLNAKFAKAFKVVAEKASESDSQRGAAVKARMALADTQKRLQALQEPFKGLSKDQVAEVLKQAAAMQQDNQRRQQEQDLARKLEAEIRRKMAPEKGPKPSRGFGR
;
A
#
# COMPACT_ATOMS: atom_id res chain seq x y z
N THR A 1 16.86 32.70 12.11
CA THR A 1 16.22 31.65 12.92
C THR A 1 14.97 32.11 13.65
N HIS A 2 14.96 33.24 14.38
CA HIS A 2 13.78 33.70 15.14
C HIS A 2 12.54 34.11 14.30
N LYS A 3 12.72 34.73 13.12
CA LYS A 3 11.59 35.17 12.26
C LYS A 3 10.78 34.00 11.67
N ARG A 4 11.44 32.92 11.23
CA ARG A 4 10.78 31.73 10.67
C ARG A 4 9.98 30.98 11.74
N ILE A 5 10.50 30.89 12.95
CA ILE A 5 9.83 30.22 14.07
C ILE A 5 8.55 30.98 14.46
N LYS A 6 8.62 32.32 14.59
CA LYS A 6 7.44 33.15 14.85
C LYS A 6 6.40 33.05 13.73
N ALA A 7 6.83 33.07 12.47
CA ALA A 7 5.92 32.89 11.33
C ALA A 7 5.24 31.50 11.36
N HIS A 8 5.97 30.45 11.74
CA HIS A 8 5.43 29.10 11.88
C HIS A 8 4.37 29.00 12.98
N TYR A 9 4.62 29.56 14.18
CA TYR A 9 3.64 29.55 15.27
C TYR A 9 2.43 30.46 15.00
N ASN A 10 2.63 31.62 14.35
CA ASN A 10 1.52 32.47 13.93
C ASN A 10 0.63 31.78 12.89
N ALA A 11 1.23 31.01 11.97
CA ALA A 11 0.46 30.21 11.01
C ALA A 11 -0.33 29.07 11.68
N LEU A 12 0.21 28.44 12.74
CA LEU A 12 -0.52 27.43 13.52
C LEU A 12 -1.70 28.04 14.29
N GLY A 13 -1.52 29.22 14.89
CA GLY A 13 -2.57 29.91 15.65
C GLY A 13 -3.76 30.38 14.81
N GLN A 14 -3.55 30.68 13.51
CA GLN A 14 -4.63 31.09 12.60
C GLN A 14 -5.47 29.92 12.05
N GLN A 15 -5.02 28.67 12.25
CA GLN A 15 -5.61 27.49 11.60
C GLN A 15 -6.53 26.68 12.51
N ILE A 16 -6.64 27.04 13.79
CA ILE A 16 -7.54 26.39 14.73
C ILE A 16 -8.82 27.24 14.78
N PRO A 17 -9.91 26.83 14.11
CA PRO A 17 -11.18 27.54 14.20
C PRO A 17 -11.65 27.58 15.65
N VAL A 18 -12.14 28.75 16.06
CA VAL A 18 -12.76 28.92 17.38
C VAL A 18 -14.04 28.08 17.41
N PRO A 19 -14.27 27.25 18.45
CA PRO A 19 -15.48 26.47 18.56
C PRO A 19 -16.71 27.40 18.53
N PRO A 20 -17.77 27.05 17.77
CA PRO A 20 -18.99 27.83 17.81
C PRO A 20 -19.62 27.76 19.22
N GLU A 21 -20.07 28.89 19.74
CA GLU A 21 -20.78 28.94 21.02
C GLU A 21 -22.17 28.31 20.90
N ILE A 22 -22.64 27.70 21.99
CA ILE A 22 -24.01 27.18 22.12
C ILE A 22 -24.82 28.24 22.86
N GLY A 23 -25.73 28.90 22.14
CA GLY A 23 -26.68 29.84 22.74
C GLY A 23 -28.01 29.17 23.08
N GLU A 24 -28.85 29.84 23.87
CA GLU A 24 -30.20 29.36 24.18
C GLU A 24 -31.05 29.10 22.93
N ALA A 25 -30.86 29.91 21.89
CA ALA A 25 -31.55 29.76 20.60
C ALA A 25 -31.12 28.49 19.84
N ASP A 26 -29.96 27.91 20.15
CA ASP A 26 -29.53 26.65 19.56
C ASP A 26 -30.19 25.45 20.25
N LEU A 27 -30.58 25.60 21.52
CA LEU A 27 -31.23 24.56 22.32
C LEU A 27 -32.75 24.52 22.14
N LYS A 28 -33.35 25.64 21.71
CA LYS A 28 -34.80 25.72 21.46
C LYS A 28 -35.19 24.89 20.23
N PRO A 29 -36.19 23.99 20.35
CA PRO A 29 -36.73 23.27 19.21
C PRO A 29 -37.25 24.22 18.14
N ARG A 30 -37.01 23.87 16.88
CA ARG A 30 -37.50 24.64 15.72
C ARG A 30 -38.72 23.97 15.10
N SER A 31 -39.63 24.78 14.58
CA SER A 31 -40.73 24.29 13.74
C SER A 31 -40.31 24.33 12.27
N SER A 32 -40.49 23.24 11.55
CA SER A 32 -40.35 23.16 10.10
C SER A 32 -41.69 22.80 9.44
N GLN A 33 -41.76 22.92 8.11
CA GLN A 33 -42.91 22.43 7.36
C GLN A 33 -43.06 20.92 7.60
N GLY A 34 -44.25 20.50 8.03
CA GLY A 34 -44.55 19.09 8.24
C GLY A 34 -44.70 18.31 6.95
N GLU A 35 -44.75 17.00 7.07
CA GLU A 35 -45.02 16.11 5.93
C GLU A 35 -46.46 16.25 5.40
N GLY A 36 -46.65 15.99 4.10
CA GLY A 36 -47.95 16.06 3.43
C GLY A 36 -48.43 17.48 3.07
N LEU A 37 -49.57 17.55 2.37
CA LEU A 37 -50.13 18.82 1.89
C LEU A 37 -50.38 19.83 3.01
N LEU A 38 -50.90 19.36 4.16
CA LEU A 38 -51.19 20.20 5.34
C LEU A 38 -49.94 20.70 6.06
N GLY A 39 -48.84 19.93 6.03
CA GLY A 39 -47.57 20.33 6.62
C GLY A 39 -46.81 21.35 5.77
N LYS A 40 -46.90 21.23 4.44
CA LYS A 40 -46.32 22.18 3.47
C LYS A 40 -46.99 23.55 3.51
N ILE A 41 -48.30 23.61 3.74
CA ILE A 41 -49.05 24.87 3.90
C ILE A 41 -49.05 25.40 5.35
N GLY A 42 -48.28 24.77 6.26
CA GLY A 42 -48.08 25.27 7.63
C GLY A 42 -49.22 25.02 8.61
N LEU A 43 -50.26 24.27 8.23
CA LEU A 43 -51.37 23.91 9.12
C LEU A 43 -51.03 22.78 10.10
N ARG A 44 -49.96 22.02 9.81
CA ARG A 44 -49.37 21.02 10.71
C ARG A 44 -47.83 21.13 10.69
N PRO A 45 -47.23 22.09 11.41
CA PRO A 45 -45.79 22.20 11.47
C PRO A 45 -45.19 20.98 12.18
N MET A 46 -44.04 20.52 11.70
CA MET A 46 -43.22 19.53 12.39
C MET A 46 -42.38 20.24 13.44
N ILE A 47 -42.43 19.78 14.68
CA ILE A 47 -41.59 20.32 15.75
C ILE A 47 -40.37 19.43 15.90
N GLU A 48 -39.18 20.02 15.88
CA GLU A 48 -37.90 19.35 16.08
C GLU A 48 -37.92 18.56 17.39
N THR A 49 -37.53 17.29 17.33
CA THR A 49 -37.41 16.44 18.53
C THR A 49 -36.13 16.80 19.30
N PRO A 50 -36.00 16.41 20.58
CA PRO A 50 -34.74 16.59 21.32
C PRO A 50 -33.53 15.96 20.61
N LEU A 51 -33.73 14.81 19.95
CA LEU A 51 -32.70 14.18 19.11
C LEU A 51 -32.36 15.06 17.91
N GLY A 52 -33.36 15.64 17.23
CA GLY A 52 -33.13 16.58 16.13
C GLY A 52 -32.34 17.82 16.55
N VAL A 53 -32.60 18.38 17.73
CA VAL A 53 -31.82 19.49 18.29
C VAL A 53 -30.35 19.07 18.49
N ALA A 54 -30.11 17.88 19.03
CA ALA A 54 -28.76 17.34 19.22
C ALA A 54 -28.04 17.11 17.87
N GLU A 55 -28.73 16.55 16.87
CA GLU A 55 -28.20 16.37 15.51
C GLU A 55 -27.85 17.71 14.85
N ARG A 56 -28.71 18.72 15.00
CA ARG A 56 -28.45 20.08 14.49
C ARG A 56 -27.24 20.72 15.17
N LEU A 57 -27.09 20.57 16.48
CA LEU A 57 -25.91 21.03 17.22
C LEU A 57 -24.65 20.31 16.70
N ASN A 58 -24.69 18.98 16.60
CA ASN A 58 -23.59 18.20 16.05
C ASN A 58 -23.22 18.65 14.64
N ALA A 59 -24.19 18.94 13.78
CA ALA A 59 -23.95 19.46 12.43
C ALA A 59 -23.30 20.87 12.45
N LYS A 60 -23.69 21.75 13.38
CA LYS A 60 -23.07 23.08 13.57
C LYS A 60 -21.58 22.94 13.89
N PHE A 61 -21.24 22.05 14.82
CA PHE A 61 -19.84 21.78 15.20
C PHE A 61 -19.07 21.04 14.11
N ALA A 62 -19.65 20.02 13.49
CA ALA A 62 -19.03 19.29 12.39
C ALA A 62 -18.68 20.22 11.21
N LYS A 63 -19.56 21.18 10.90
CA LYS A 63 -19.30 22.19 9.87
C LYS A 63 -18.15 23.13 10.26
N ALA A 64 -18.11 23.58 11.52
CA ALA A 64 -17.04 24.45 12.01
C ALA A 64 -15.67 23.76 12.03
N PHE A 65 -15.62 22.45 12.30
CA PHE A 65 -14.39 21.68 12.41
C PHE A 65 -14.01 20.88 11.15
N LYS A 66 -14.81 20.95 10.08
CA LYS A 66 -14.54 20.22 8.82
C LYS A 66 -13.12 20.45 8.29
N VAL A 67 -12.68 21.71 8.25
CA VAL A 67 -11.34 22.10 7.77
C VAL A 67 -10.23 21.50 8.64
N VAL A 68 -10.45 21.40 9.96
CA VAL A 68 -9.49 20.78 10.88
C VAL A 68 -9.40 19.28 10.65
N ALA A 69 -10.55 18.61 10.50
CA ALA A 69 -10.60 17.18 10.23
C ALA A 69 -9.92 16.82 8.90
N GLU A 70 -10.19 17.58 7.84
CA GLU A 70 -9.55 17.42 6.54
C GLU A 70 -8.03 17.64 6.64
N LYS A 71 -7.60 18.73 7.29
CA LYS A 71 -6.18 19.03 7.46
C LYS A 71 -5.43 18.01 8.31
N ALA A 72 -6.07 17.49 9.36
CA ALA A 72 -5.51 16.42 10.18
C ALA A 72 -5.33 15.14 9.34
N SER A 73 -6.35 14.77 8.55
CA SER A 73 -6.30 13.63 7.64
C SER A 73 -5.19 13.75 6.59
N GLU A 74 -5.06 14.92 5.96
CA GLU A 74 -3.98 15.21 5.02
C GLU A 74 -2.61 15.13 5.68
N SER A 75 -2.45 15.71 6.88
CA SER A 75 -1.21 15.65 7.65
C SER A 75 -0.82 14.22 7.98
N ASP A 76 -1.75 13.38 8.41
CA ASP A 76 -1.48 11.98 8.74
C ASP A 76 -1.14 11.15 7.49
N SER A 77 -1.82 11.40 6.38
CA SER A 77 -1.46 10.82 5.07
C SER A 77 -0.05 11.23 4.63
N GLN A 78 0.29 12.52 4.72
CA GLN A 78 1.61 13.05 4.38
C GLN A 78 2.71 12.48 5.30
N ARG A 79 2.44 12.35 6.60
CA ARG A 79 3.35 11.68 7.56
C ARG A 79 3.57 10.23 7.18
N GLY A 80 2.49 9.50 6.87
CA GLY A 80 2.57 8.10 6.43
C GLY A 80 3.39 7.95 5.15
N ALA A 81 3.16 8.82 4.16
CA ALA A 81 3.92 8.85 2.91
C ALA A 81 5.41 9.16 3.16
N ALA A 82 5.71 10.14 4.01
CA ALA A 82 7.08 10.52 4.35
C ALA A 82 7.83 9.39 5.08
N VAL A 83 7.17 8.69 5.99
CA VAL A 83 7.75 7.52 6.68
C VAL A 83 8.06 6.41 5.67
N LYS A 84 7.10 6.07 4.80
CA LYS A 84 7.31 5.05 3.74
C LYS A 84 8.47 5.43 2.81
N ALA A 85 8.54 6.68 2.38
CA ALA A 85 9.64 7.16 1.55
C ALA A 85 11.00 7.03 2.25
N ARG A 86 11.08 7.37 3.55
CA ARG A 86 12.31 7.21 4.34
C ARG A 86 12.72 5.75 4.48
N MET A 87 11.77 4.85 4.73
CA MET A 87 12.04 3.42 4.80
C MET A 87 12.54 2.88 3.47
N ALA A 88 11.88 3.24 2.36
CA ALA A 88 12.32 2.87 1.02
C ALA A 88 13.73 3.38 0.71
N LEU A 89 14.05 4.63 1.07
CA LEU A 89 15.39 5.18 0.93
C LEU A 89 16.42 4.41 1.76
N ALA A 90 16.12 4.12 3.03
CA ALA A 90 17.01 3.33 3.88
C ALA A 90 17.26 1.92 3.31
N ASP A 91 16.22 1.27 2.78
CA ASP A 91 16.35 -0.06 2.16
C ASP A 91 17.15 0.00 0.86
N THR A 92 16.93 1.00 0.00
CA THR A 92 17.74 1.19 -1.21
C THR A 92 19.21 1.47 -0.86
N GLN A 93 19.48 2.28 0.17
CA GLN A 93 20.84 2.54 0.64
C GLN A 93 21.51 1.27 1.16
N LYS A 94 20.82 0.45 1.96
CA LYS A 94 21.35 -0.84 2.43
C LYS A 94 21.66 -1.78 1.26
N ARG A 95 20.78 -1.87 0.27
CA ARG A 95 21.00 -2.69 -0.93
C ARG A 95 22.22 -2.22 -1.73
N LEU A 96 22.36 -0.91 -1.94
CA LEU A 96 23.52 -0.35 -2.63
C LEU A 96 24.82 -0.59 -1.86
N GLN A 97 24.79 -0.46 -0.53
CA GLN A 97 25.94 -0.78 0.31
C GLN A 97 26.31 -2.25 0.20
N ALA A 98 25.36 -3.18 0.29
CA ALA A 98 25.61 -4.61 0.14
C ALA A 98 26.17 -4.98 -1.25
N LEU A 99 25.77 -4.26 -2.31
CA LEU A 99 26.33 -4.46 -3.65
C LEU A 99 27.74 -3.88 -3.80
N GLN A 100 28.06 -2.81 -3.08
CA GLN A 100 29.38 -2.16 -3.14
C GLN A 100 30.39 -2.77 -2.18
N GLU A 101 29.94 -3.38 -1.08
CA GLU A 101 30.77 -3.94 -0.02
C GLU A 101 31.82 -4.93 -0.54
N PRO A 102 31.50 -5.88 -1.45
CA PRO A 102 32.49 -6.82 -1.99
C PRO A 102 33.61 -6.15 -2.81
N PHE A 103 33.35 -4.95 -3.33
CA PHE A 103 34.28 -4.19 -4.16
C PHE A 103 34.96 -3.04 -3.40
N LYS A 104 34.62 -2.84 -2.12
CA LYS A 104 35.15 -1.73 -1.33
C LYS A 104 36.65 -1.90 -1.14
N GLY A 105 37.42 -0.89 -1.55
CA GLY A 105 38.89 -0.90 -1.46
C GLY A 105 39.60 -1.42 -2.71
N LEU A 106 38.87 -1.93 -3.71
CA LEU A 106 39.44 -2.26 -5.02
C LEU A 106 39.53 -1.01 -5.91
N SER A 107 40.56 -0.96 -6.75
CA SER A 107 40.62 -0.01 -7.86
C SER A 107 39.63 -0.38 -8.97
N LYS A 108 39.34 0.57 -9.87
CA LYS A 108 38.43 0.31 -11.00
C LYS A 108 38.91 -0.84 -11.89
N ASP A 109 40.22 -0.92 -12.13
CA ASP A 109 40.80 -1.96 -12.97
C ASP A 109 40.70 -3.34 -12.31
N GLN A 110 40.92 -3.40 -10.98
CA GLN A 110 40.75 -4.63 -10.19
C GLN A 110 39.29 -5.11 -10.18
N VAL A 111 38.33 -4.18 -10.04
CA VAL A 111 36.90 -4.53 -10.15
C VAL A 111 36.58 -5.10 -11.53
N ALA A 112 37.12 -4.51 -12.60
CA ALA A 112 36.91 -4.99 -13.96
C ALA A 112 37.45 -6.42 -14.18
N GLU A 113 38.61 -6.74 -13.61
CA GLU A 113 39.15 -8.10 -13.65
C GLU A 113 38.28 -9.10 -12.89
N VAL A 114 37.83 -8.76 -11.68
CA VAL A 114 36.93 -9.62 -10.89
C VAL A 114 35.64 -9.91 -11.64
N LEU A 115 35.03 -8.88 -12.26
CA LEU A 115 33.81 -9.05 -13.05
C LEU A 115 34.04 -9.93 -14.29
N LYS A 116 35.19 -9.79 -14.96
CA LYS A 116 35.57 -10.63 -16.10
C LYS A 116 35.72 -12.10 -15.69
N GLN A 117 36.37 -12.36 -14.56
CA GLN A 117 36.52 -13.72 -14.02
C GLN A 117 35.16 -14.32 -13.64
N ALA A 118 34.31 -13.55 -12.96
CA ALA A 118 32.97 -13.98 -12.59
C ALA A 118 32.12 -14.33 -13.83
N ALA A 119 32.20 -13.54 -14.90
CA ALA A 119 31.51 -13.81 -16.15
C ALA A 119 31.99 -15.11 -16.82
N ALA A 120 33.30 -15.37 -16.83
CA ALA A 120 33.85 -16.63 -17.34
C ALA A 120 33.33 -17.83 -16.54
N MET A 121 33.33 -17.75 -15.20
CA MET A 121 32.78 -18.80 -14.34
C MET A 121 31.29 -19.06 -14.60
N GLN A 122 30.51 -18.00 -14.81
CA GLN A 122 29.09 -18.13 -15.15
C GLN A 122 28.89 -18.88 -16.48
N GLN A 123 29.67 -18.56 -17.51
CA GLN A 123 29.61 -19.26 -18.80
C GLN A 123 30.00 -20.74 -18.67
N ASP A 124 31.06 -21.04 -17.93
CA ASP A 124 31.50 -22.42 -17.71
C ASP A 124 30.48 -23.23 -16.92
N ASN A 125 29.82 -22.61 -15.94
CA ASN A 125 28.73 -23.25 -15.20
C ASN A 125 27.54 -23.54 -16.11
N GLN A 126 27.17 -22.61 -16.99
CA GLN A 126 26.09 -22.81 -17.97
C GLN A 126 26.41 -23.95 -18.95
N ARG A 127 27.64 -24.02 -19.47
CA ARG A 127 28.06 -25.11 -20.35
C ARG A 127 28.00 -26.46 -19.65
N ARG A 128 28.53 -26.55 -18.43
CA ARG A 128 28.45 -27.77 -17.62
C ARG A 128 27.00 -28.20 -17.35
N GLN A 129 26.10 -27.24 -17.10
CA GLN A 129 24.68 -27.51 -16.93
C GLN A 129 24.08 -28.13 -18.20
N GLN A 130 24.37 -27.55 -19.38
CA GLN A 130 23.88 -28.03 -20.67
C GLN A 130 24.41 -29.43 -21.00
N GLU A 131 25.69 -29.68 -20.77
CA GLU A 131 26.31 -30.99 -20.97
C GLU A 131 25.67 -32.05 -20.08
N GLN A 132 25.43 -31.74 -18.81
CA GLN A 132 24.74 -32.65 -17.90
C GLN A 132 23.30 -32.94 -18.34
N ASP A 133 22.58 -31.92 -18.80
CA ASP A 133 21.20 -32.08 -19.29
C ASP A 133 21.16 -32.92 -20.56
N LEU A 134 22.13 -32.74 -21.47
CA LEU A 134 22.26 -33.56 -22.67
C LEU A 134 22.60 -35.01 -22.32
N ALA A 135 23.56 -35.23 -21.41
CA ALA A 135 23.93 -36.56 -20.95
C ALA A 135 22.73 -37.30 -20.33
N ARG A 136 21.95 -36.61 -19.49
CA ARG A 136 20.71 -37.16 -18.91
C ARG A 136 19.67 -37.53 -19.96
N LYS A 137 19.50 -36.70 -21.00
CA LYS A 137 18.58 -36.98 -22.11
C LYS A 137 19.01 -38.20 -22.92
N LEU A 138 20.31 -38.29 -23.23
CA LEU A 138 20.91 -39.43 -23.92
C LEU A 138 20.73 -40.73 -23.12
N GLU A 139 21.01 -40.69 -21.81
CA GLU A 139 20.81 -41.85 -20.93
C GLU A 139 19.34 -42.28 -20.88
N ALA A 140 18.41 -41.33 -20.78
CA ALA A 140 16.97 -41.61 -20.83
C ALA A 140 16.55 -42.21 -22.18
N GLU A 141 17.10 -41.75 -23.30
CA GLU A 141 16.81 -42.29 -24.62
C GLU A 141 17.37 -43.71 -24.81
N ILE A 142 18.60 -43.97 -24.36
CA ILE A 142 19.20 -45.30 -24.36
C ILE A 142 18.35 -46.26 -23.52
N ARG A 143 17.93 -45.83 -22.32
CA ARG A 143 17.05 -46.61 -21.45
C ARG A 143 15.69 -46.87 -22.10
N ARG A 144 15.15 -45.93 -22.87
CA ARG A 144 13.89 -46.11 -23.62
C ARG A 144 14.06 -47.14 -24.75
N LYS A 145 15.18 -47.10 -25.49
CA LYS A 145 15.46 -48.05 -26.58
C LYS A 145 15.81 -49.45 -26.09
N MET A 146 16.40 -49.57 -24.90
CA MET A 146 16.75 -50.84 -24.25
C MET A 146 15.63 -51.41 -23.38
N ALA A 147 14.50 -50.72 -23.24
CA ALA A 147 13.32 -51.27 -22.58
C ALA A 147 12.71 -52.36 -23.50
N PRO A 148 12.52 -53.61 -23.03
CA PRO A 148 11.93 -54.65 -23.84
C PRO A 148 10.52 -54.23 -24.26
N GLU A 149 10.18 -54.42 -25.54
CA GLU A 149 8.80 -54.26 -26.00
C GLU A 149 7.93 -55.17 -25.12
N LYS A 150 7.03 -54.56 -24.35
CA LYS A 150 5.92 -55.32 -23.77
C LYS A 150 5.06 -55.76 -24.95
N GLY A 151 5.35 -56.97 -25.44
CA GLY A 151 4.56 -57.66 -26.45
C GLY A 151 3.07 -57.69 -26.09
N PRO A 152 2.19 -57.94 -27.08
CA PRO A 152 0.75 -57.76 -26.94
C PRO A 152 0.22 -58.55 -25.74
N LYS A 153 -0.57 -57.87 -24.89
CA LYS A 153 -1.20 -58.46 -23.71
C LYS A 153 -1.90 -59.78 -24.11
N PRO A 154 -1.65 -60.91 -23.44
CA PRO A 154 -2.33 -62.15 -23.78
C PRO A 154 -3.83 -61.98 -23.56
N SER A 155 -4.59 -62.31 -24.61
CA SER A 155 -6.05 -62.44 -24.58
C SER A 155 -6.47 -63.31 -23.40
N ARG A 156 -7.37 -62.81 -22.56
CA ARG A 156 -8.04 -63.61 -21.53
C ARG A 156 -8.82 -64.73 -22.24
N GLY A 157 -8.29 -65.95 -22.18
CA GLY A 157 -9.04 -67.15 -22.53
C GLY A 157 -10.23 -67.27 -21.59
N PHE A 158 -11.43 -67.29 -22.17
CA PHE A 158 -12.65 -67.69 -21.49
C PHE A 158 -12.60 -69.20 -21.27
N GLY A 159 -12.45 -69.62 -20.01
CA GLY A 159 -12.66 -71.00 -19.57
C GLY A 159 -14.08 -71.15 -19.03
N ARG A 160 -14.82 -72.12 -19.58
CA ARG A 160 -16.14 -72.59 -19.12
C ARG A 160 -16.05 -73.37 -17.82
#